data_AF-A0A8T6Y3Y4-F1
#
_entry.id   AF-A0A8T6Y3Y4-F1
#
_cell.length_a   1.000
_cell.length_b   1.000
_cell.length_c   1.000
_cell.angle_alpha   90.00
_cell.angle_beta   90.00
_cell.angle_gamma   90.00
#
_symmetry.space_group_name_H-M   'P 1'
#
loop_
_entity.id
_entity.type
_entity.pdbx_description
1 polymer ?
#
loop_
_entity_poly.entity_id
_entity_poly.type
_entity_poly.pdbx_seq_one_letter_code
_entity_poly.pdbx_strand_id
1 'polypeptide(L)'
;LFGSIKRLSIGPSASQAIMVASVISVMVPVSDYVVGDVFLEDDYYKRYVSLAVLASVLVGIIFLIARVFKLGFIVNLIPVPVFRGFMAGLGLTIIMSQLPKVIGVEGVQGDFFTRLFDFLDHLGDINFYTLGLGVFLLALLFALNARFKKLPNPLIVVIISIAIMSLTDL
;
A
#
# COMPACT_ATOMS: atom_id res chain seq x y z
N LEU A 1 7.88 4.01 -24.22
CA LEU A 1 8.87 3.91 -25.31
C LEU A 1 8.98 2.47 -25.87
N PHE A 2 9.20 1.46 -25.04
CA PHE A 2 9.48 0.07 -25.49
C PHE A 2 8.29 -0.91 -25.42
N GLY A 3 7.06 -0.42 -25.20
CA GLY A 3 5.87 -1.25 -25.08
C GLY A 3 5.16 -1.44 -26.42
N SER A 4 4.61 -2.64 -26.66
CA SER A 4 3.84 -2.95 -27.87
C SER A 4 2.48 -2.23 -27.94
N ILE A 5 1.95 -1.77 -26.79
CA ILE A 5 0.65 -1.11 -26.68
C ILE A 5 0.86 0.38 -26.39
N LYS A 6 0.47 1.25 -27.33
CA LYS A 6 0.65 2.72 -27.24
C LYS A 6 -0.18 3.40 -26.16
N ARG A 7 -1.23 2.74 -25.65
CA ARG A 7 -2.16 3.27 -24.63
C ARG A 7 -1.98 2.62 -23.25
N LEU A 8 -1.01 1.73 -23.09
CA LEU A 8 -0.78 1.08 -21.80
C LEU A 8 0.02 2.03 -20.91
N SER A 9 -0.59 2.46 -19.81
CA SER A 9 0.10 3.15 -18.72
C SER A 9 0.54 2.10 -17.70
N ILE A 10 1.83 2.09 -17.37
CA ILE A 10 2.40 1.23 -16.32
C ILE A 10 2.76 2.16 -15.18
N GLY A 11 2.17 1.90 -14.01
CA GLY A 11 2.47 2.61 -12.78
C GLY A 11 2.67 1.62 -11.64
N PRO A 12 3.10 2.11 -10.46
CA PRO A 12 3.18 1.27 -9.27
C PRO A 12 1.79 0.72 -8.94
N SER A 13 1.73 -0.55 -8.58
CA SER A 13 0.51 -1.19 -8.09
C SER A 13 0.66 -1.54 -6.61
N ALA A 14 -0.43 -1.43 -5.85
CA ALA A 14 -0.44 -1.73 -4.42
C ALA A 14 0.04 -3.16 -4.12
N SER A 15 -0.27 -4.11 -5.01
CA SER A 15 0.17 -5.51 -4.87
C SER A 15 1.68 -5.65 -4.96
N GLN A 16 2.34 -4.96 -5.90
CA GLN A 16 3.80 -4.95 -6.01
C GLN A 16 4.43 -4.31 -4.78
N ALA A 17 3.88 -3.20 -4.30
CA ALA A 17 4.38 -2.51 -3.11
C ALA A 17 4.30 -3.42 -1.87
N ILE A 18 3.17 -4.09 -1.65
CA ILE A 18 2.99 -5.02 -0.54
C ILE A 18 3.96 -6.20 -0.63
N MET A 19 4.13 -6.80 -1.82
CA MET A 19 5.06 -7.94 -1.99
C MET A 19 6.52 -7.55 -1.76
N VAL A 20 6.95 -6.40 -2.29
CA VAL A 20 8.32 -5.91 -2.06
C VAL A 20 8.52 -5.61 -0.58
N ALA A 21 7.54 -4.95 0.06
CA ALA A 21 7.59 -4.66 1.48
C ALA A 21 7.66 -5.94 2.32
N SER A 22 6.83 -6.95 2.06
CA SER A 22 6.81 -8.18 2.84
C SER A 22 8.13 -8.94 2.74
N VAL A 23 8.74 -9.01 1.55
CA VAL A 23 10.03 -9.68 1.37
C VAL A 23 11.16 -8.93 2.07
N ILE A 24 11.21 -7.60 1.92
CA ILE A 24 12.28 -6.80 2.54
C ILE A 24 12.14 -6.76 4.06
N SER A 25 10.92 -6.68 4.60
CA SER A 25 10.69 -6.67 6.05
C SER A 25 11.18 -7.94 6.75
N VAL A 26 11.22 -9.09 6.05
CA VAL A 26 11.80 -10.33 6.58
C VAL A 26 13.34 -10.30 6.51
N MET A 27 13.92 -9.64 5.51
CA MET A 27 15.37 -9.53 5.34
C MET A 27 16.02 -8.43 6.19
N VAL A 28 15.25 -7.41 6.55
CA VAL A 28 15.66 -6.27 7.37
C VAL A 28 14.63 -6.14 8.49
N PRO A 29 14.67 -7.03 9.51
CA PRO A 29 13.80 -6.94 10.66
C PRO A 29 14.01 -5.59 11.35
N VAL A 30 12.93 -4.89 11.66
CA VAL A 30 12.98 -3.61 12.38
C VAL A 30 13.69 -3.78 13.74
N SER A 31 13.55 -4.97 14.37
CA SER A 31 14.20 -5.31 15.63
C SER A 31 15.73 -5.17 15.60
N ASP A 32 16.37 -5.39 14.46
CA ASP A 32 17.84 -5.33 14.34
C ASP A 32 18.36 -3.88 14.36
N TYR A 33 17.46 -2.91 14.19
CA TYR A 33 17.73 -1.47 14.15
C TYR A 33 17.19 -0.75 15.38
N VAL A 34 16.77 -1.48 16.42
CA VAL A 34 16.34 -0.95 17.70
C VAL A 34 17.39 -1.29 18.76
N VAL A 35 18.03 -0.26 19.32
CA VAL A 35 19.03 -0.41 20.40
C VAL A 35 18.46 0.26 21.66
N GLY A 36 17.92 -0.54 22.58
CA GLY A 36 17.13 -0.03 23.70
C GLY A 36 15.83 0.61 23.19
N ASP A 37 15.55 1.84 23.58
CA ASP A 37 14.40 2.63 23.10
C ASP A 37 14.72 3.48 21.86
N VAL A 38 15.92 3.36 21.30
CA VAL A 38 16.39 4.18 20.17
C VAL A 38 16.26 3.40 18.87
N PHE A 39 15.49 3.93 17.92
CA PHE A 39 15.37 3.42 16.57
C PHE A 39 16.41 4.10 15.64
N LEU A 40 17.27 3.31 15.01
CA LEU A 40 18.30 3.76 14.06
C LEU A 40 17.67 4.02 12.67
N GLU A 41 16.86 5.07 12.61
CA GLU A 41 15.98 5.37 11.48
C GLU A 41 16.75 5.54 10.15
N ASP A 42 17.84 6.31 10.15
CA ASP A 42 18.63 6.57 8.95
C ASP A 42 19.23 5.29 8.35
N ASP A 43 19.75 4.39 9.18
CA ASP A 43 20.41 3.17 8.72
C ASP A 43 19.41 2.11 8.27
N TYR A 44 18.26 2.04 8.94
CA TYR A 44 17.12 1.21 8.51
C TYR A 44 16.66 1.61 7.11
N TYR A 45 16.35 2.90 6.88
CA TYR A 45 15.85 3.35 5.58
C TYR A 45 16.90 3.23 4.47
N LYS A 46 18.18 3.53 4.75
CA LYS A 46 19.27 3.33 3.77
C LYS A 46 19.33 1.88 3.32
N ARG A 47 19.26 0.92 4.26
CA ARG A 47 19.29 -0.51 3.92
C ARG A 47 18.03 -0.94 3.17
N TYR A 48 16.87 -0.52 3.65
CA TYR A 48 15.57 -0.83 3.05
C TYR A 48 15.50 -0.38 1.59
N VAL A 49 15.84 0.89 1.33
CA VAL A 49 15.83 1.47 -0.03
C VAL A 49 16.84 0.79 -0.93
N SER A 50 18.05 0.50 -0.42
CA SER A 50 19.09 -0.20 -1.18
C SER A 50 18.60 -1.57 -1.67
N LEU A 51 17.97 -2.36 -0.81
CA LEU A 51 17.40 -3.66 -1.19
C LEU A 51 16.23 -3.52 -2.15
N ALA A 52 15.35 -2.53 -1.97
CA ALA A 52 14.23 -2.28 -2.88
C ALA A 52 14.71 -1.93 -4.30
N VAL A 53 15.77 -1.10 -4.41
CA VAL A 53 16.40 -0.76 -5.70
C VAL A 53 17.02 -1.99 -6.34
N LEU A 54 17.79 -2.79 -5.58
CA LEU A 54 18.39 -4.03 -6.08
C LEU A 54 17.32 -5.03 -6.57
N ALA A 55 16.26 -5.24 -5.78
CA ALA A 55 15.15 -6.10 -6.17
C ALA A 55 14.48 -5.60 -7.46
N SER A 56 14.26 -4.28 -7.59
CA SER A 56 13.68 -3.69 -8.79
C SER A 56 14.55 -3.91 -10.03
N VAL A 57 15.87 -3.78 -9.90
CA VAL A 57 16.83 -4.04 -10.98
C VAL A 57 16.81 -5.52 -11.37
N LEU A 58 16.84 -6.44 -10.39
CA LEU A 58 16.80 -7.88 -10.64
C LEU A 58 15.50 -8.29 -11.34
N VAL A 59 14.35 -7.78 -10.90
CA VAL A 59 13.06 -8.02 -11.56
C VAL A 59 13.09 -7.52 -13.01
N GLY A 60 13.67 -6.34 -13.25
CA GLY A 60 13.88 -5.81 -14.60
C GLY A 60 14.72 -6.71 -15.49
N ILE A 61 15.84 -7.25 -14.96
CA ILE A 61 16.70 -8.19 -15.67
C ILE A 61 15.95 -9.49 -15.98
N ILE A 62 15.21 -10.05 -15.01
CA ILE A 62 14.39 -11.25 -15.20
C ILE A 62 13.34 -11.03 -16.30
N PHE A 63 12.71 -9.85 -16.35
CA PHE A 63 11.74 -9.52 -17.42
C PHE A 63 12.41 -9.36 -18.79
N LEU A 64 13.62 -8.81 -18.87
CA LEU A 64 14.39 -8.76 -20.12
C LEU A 64 14.75 -10.18 -20.60
N ILE A 65 15.21 -11.04 -19.70
CA ILE A 65 15.48 -12.46 -19.99
C ILE A 65 14.21 -13.15 -20.47
N ALA A 66 13.10 -13.00 -19.74
CA ALA A 66 11.81 -13.59 -20.09
C ALA A 66 11.33 -13.13 -21.48
N ARG A 67 11.59 -11.87 -21.85
CA ARG A 67 11.30 -11.36 -23.19
C ARG A 67 12.15 -12.03 -24.28
N VAL A 68 13.45 -12.22 -24.05
CA VAL A 68 14.36 -12.90 -25.00
C VAL A 68 13.89 -14.33 -25.27
N PHE A 69 13.51 -15.05 -24.21
CA PHE A 69 12.96 -16.41 -24.31
C PHE A 69 11.49 -16.47 -24.72
N LYS A 70 10.84 -15.33 -24.99
CA LYS A 70 9.41 -15.23 -25.35
C LYS A 70 8.49 -15.94 -24.35
N LEU A 71 8.81 -15.88 -23.06
CA LEU A 71 8.07 -16.53 -21.97
C LEU A 71 6.71 -15.88 -21.66
N GLY A 72 6.22 -14.97 -22.51
CA GLY A 72 4.90 -14.36 -22.36
C GLY A 72 3.75 -15.37 -22.39
N PHE A 73 3.96 -16.57 -22.97
CA PHE A 73 2.94 -17.62 -22.96
C PHE A 73 2.60 -18.12 -21.54
N ILE A 74 3.50 -17.98 -20.57
CA ILE A 74 3.30 -18.42 -19.18
C ILE A 74 2.11 -17.70 -18.54
N VAL A 75 1.89 -16.43 -18.89
CA VAL A 75 0.77 -15.64 -18.35
C VAL A 75 -0.58 -16.24 -18.75
N ASN A 76 -0.67 -16.89 -19.92
CA ASN A 76 -1.89 -17.56 -20.39
C ASN A 76 -2.16 -18.88 -19.65
N LEU A 77 -1.18 -19.40 -18.89
CA LEU A 77 -1.35 -20.61 -18.07
C LEU A 77 -2.02 -20.31 -16.72
N ILE A 78 -2.17 -19.03 -16.35
CA ILE A 78 -2.79 -18.63 -15.09
C ILE A 78 -4.31 -18.75 -15.22
N PRO A 79 -4.99 -19.63 -14.47
CA PRO A 79 -6.44 -19.74 -14.53
C PRO A 79 -7.10 -18.45 -14.00
N VAL A 80 -8.13 -17.97 -14.71
CA VAL A 80 -8.92 -16.80 -14.30
C VAL A 80 -9.44 -16.89 -12.85
N PRO A 81 -9.89 -18.06 -12.34
CA PRO A 81 -10.31 -18.19 -10.94
C PRO A 81 -9.20 -17.87 -9.93
N VAL A 82 -7.96 -18.28 -10.20
CA VAL A 82 -6.80 -18.02 -9.32
C VAL A 82 -6.53 -16.52 -9.24
N PHE A 83 -6.55 -15.85 -10.40
CA PHE A 83 -6.34 -14.40 -10.45
C PHE A 83 -7.46 -13.62 -9.73
N ARG A 84 -8.72 -14.07 -9.84
CA ARG A 84 -9.85 -13.48 -9.11
C ARG A 84 -9.70 -13.65 -7.59
N GLY A 85 -9.32 -14.84 -7.13
CA GLY A 85 -9.04 -15.11 -5.71
C GLY A 85 -7.90 -14.25 -5.18
N PHE A 86 -6.82 -14.13 -5.94
CA PHE A 86 -5.70 -13.25 -5.61
C PHE A 86 -6.11 -11.79 -5.48
N MET A 87 -6.89 -11.26 -6.42
CA MET A 87 -7.38 -9.87 -6.36
C MET A 87 -8.34 -9.63 -5.18
N ALA A 88 -9.19 -10.59 -4.85
CA ALA A 88 -10.04 -10.51 -3.67
C ALA A 88 -9.21 -10.48 -2.37
N GLY A 89 -8.22 -11.36 -2.24
CA GLY A 89 -7.31 -11.38 -1.07
C GLY A 89 -6.47 -10.11 -0.94
N LEU A 90 -5.95 -9.59 -2.06
CA LEU A 90 -5.28 -8.28 -2.08
C LEU A 90 -6.20 -7.15 -1.65
N GLY A 91 -7.45 -7.14 -2.14
CA GLY A 91 -8.44 -6.14 -1.75
C GLY A 91 -8.69 -6.14 -0.24
N LEU A 92 -8.88 -7.31 0.35
CA LEU A 92 -9.01 -7.47 1.80
C LEU A 92 -7.77 -6.98 2.55
N THR A 93 -6.57 -7.32 2.06
CA THR A 93 -5.31 -6.87 2.64
C THR A 93 -5.18 -5.33 2.62
N ILE A 94 -5.56 -4.70 1.51
CA ILE A 94 -5.56 -3.24 1.38
C ILE A 94 -6.56 -2.61 2.36
N ILE A 95 -7.80 -3.13 2.43
CA ILE A 95 -8.81 -2.64 3.38
C ILE A 95 -8.27 -2.72 4.81
N MET A 96 -7.71 -3.88 5.19
CA MET A 96 -7.16 -4.09 6.54
C MET A 96 -5.97 -3.18 6.83
N SER A 97 -5.21 -2.75 5.81
CA SER A 97 -4.11 -1.80 5.98
C SER A 97 -4.54 -0.35 6.25
N GLN A 98 -5.78 0.00 5.90
CA GLN A 98 -6.31 1.36 6.04
C GLN A 98 -7.35 1.47 7.14
N LEU A 99 -8.07 0.38 7.46
CA LEU A 99 -9.17 0.37 8.41
C LEU A 99 -8.76 0.87 9.82
N PRO A 100 -7.66 0.40 10.44
CA PRO A 100 -7.24 0.92 11.74
C PRO A 100 -6.94 2.43 11.70
N LYS A 101 -6.33 2.92 10.62
CA LYS A 101 -5.97 4.34 10.45
C LYS A 101 -7.19 5.25 10.37
N VAL A 102 -8.26 4.81 9.69
CA VAL A 102 -9.51 5.57 9.58
C VAL A 102 -10.22 5.64 10.94
N ILE A 103 -10.13 4.58 11.73
CA ILE A 103 -10.79 4.48 13.05
C ILE A 103 -9.93 5.16 14.15
N GLY A 104 -8.66 5.41 13.87
CA GLY A 104 -7.71 6.02 14.80
C GLY A 104 -7.10 5.05 15.80
N VAL A 105 -7.04 3.76 15.45
CA VAL A 105 -6.33 2.74 16.22
C VAL A 105 -4.90 2.65 15.72
N GLU A 106 -3.94 2.92 16.61
CA GLU A 106 -2.51 2.84 16.33
C GLU A 106 -1.94 1.45 16.66
N GLY A 107 -0.70 1.18 16.29
CA GLY A 107 0.00 -0.05 16.68
C GLY A 107 -0.34 -1.32 15.89
N VAL A 108 -1.37 -1.31 15.03
CA VAL A 108 -1.74 -2.49 14.23
C VAL A 108 -0.77 -2.71 13.06
N GLN A 109 0.10 -3.71 13.18
CA GLN A 109 1.14 -4.06 12.19
C GLN A 109 1.16 -5.56 11.86
N GLY A 110 2.04 -5.97 10.94
CA GLY A 110 2.16 -7.38 10.53
C GLY A 110 1.30 -7.78 9.33
N ASP A 111 1.10 -9.09 9.15
CA ASP A 111 0.34 -9.67 8.04
C ASP A 111 -1.18 -9.53 8.24
N PHE A 112 -1.97 -9.86 7.21
CA PHE A 112 -3.43 -9.70 7.22
C PHE A 112 -4.09 -10.28 8.48
N PHE A 113 -3.76 -11.53 8.84
CA PHE A 113 -4.36 -12.19 10.01
C PHE A 113 -3.91 -11.57 11.32
N THR A 114 -2.62 -11.25 11.48
CA THR A 114 -2.09 -10.54 12.66
C THR A 114 -2.81 -9.21 12.84
N ARG A 115 -2.88 -8.39 11.79
CA ARG A 115 -3.62 -7.13 11.82
C ARG A 115 -5.08 -7.31 12.17
N LEU A 116 -5.73 -8.35 11.64
CA LEU A 116 -7.14 -8.62 11.90
C LEU A 116 -7.38 -8.91 13.38
N PHE A 117 -6.58 -9.78 14.00
CA PHE A 117 -6.71 -10.09 15.42
C PHE A 117 -6.35 -8.89 16.29
N ASP A 118 -5.23 -8.23 16.01
CA ASP A 118 -4.81 -7.03 16.76
C ASP A 118 -5.86 -5.92 16.68
N PHE A 119 -6.47 -5.72 15.50
CA PHE A 119 -7.54 -4.73 15.33
C PHE A 119 -8.78 -5.09 16.15
N LEU A 120 -9.16 -6.37 16.23
CA LEU A 120 -10.30 -6.81 17.03
C LEU A 120 -10.06 -6.60 18.54
N ASP A 121 -8.83 -6.82 19.00
CA ASP A 121 -8.46 -6.62 20.40
C ASP A 121 -8.43 -5.13 20.79
N HIS A 122 -8.06 -4.24 19.86
CA HIS A 122 -7.98 -2.79 20.09
C HIS A 122 -9.24 -2.02 19.63
N LEU A 123 -10.37 -2.70 19.42
CA LEU A 123 -11.65 -2.05 19.12
C LEU A 123 -12.15 -1.12 20.25
N GLY A 124 -11.58 -1.23 21.45
CA GLY A 124 -11.86 -0.31 22.56
C GLY A 124 -11.17 1.05 22.43
N ASP A 125 -10.06 1.13 21.69
CA ASP A 125 -9.18 2.30 21.62
C ASP A 125 -9.52 3.24 20.46
N ILE A 126 -10.80 3.31 20.10
CA ILE A 126 -11.27 4.10 18.96
C ILE A 126 -11.18 5.58 19.26
N ASN A 127 -10.48 6.31 18.41
CA ASN A 127 -10.48 7.77 18.43
C ASN A 127 -11.67 8.30 17.59
N PHE A 128 -12.73 8.73 18.27
CA PHE A 128 -13.94 9.25 17.62
C PHE A 128 -13.69 10.51 16.76
N TYR A 129 -12.67 11.31 17.06
CA TYR A 129 -12.30 12.46 16.22
C TYR A 129 -11.69 11.99 14.90
N THR A 130 -10.72 11.06 14.95
CA THR A 130 -10.11 10.47 13.76
C THR A 130 -11.14 9.74 12.91
N LEU A 131 -12.04 8.99 13.55
CA LEU A 131 -13.15 8.31 12.87
C LEU A 131 -14.09 9.30 12.17
N GLY A 132 -14.50 10.37 12.85
CA GLY A 132 -15.37 11.40 12.27
C GLY A 132 -14.73 12.07 11.05
N LEU A 133 -13.45 12.45 11.17
CA LEU A 133 -12.70 13.06 10.07
C LEU A 133 -12.50 12.08 8.91
N GLY A 134 -12.13 10.82 9.18
CA GLY A 134 -11.95 9.79 8.17
C GLY A 134 -13.25 9.50 7.39
N VAL A 135 -14.37 9.34 8.09
CA VAL A 135 -15.70 9.14 7.48
C VAL A 135 -16.10 10.36 6.65
N PHE A 136 -15.89 11.58 7.16
CA PHE A 136 -16.18 12.81 6.43
C PHE A 136 -15.39 12.91 5.12
N LEU A 137 -14.06 12.66 5.16
CA LEU A 137 -13.22 12.70 3.97
C LEU A 137 -13.59 11.62 2.94
N LEU A 138 -13.95 10.42 3.41
CA LEU A 138 -14.44 9.34 2.53
C LEU A 138 -15.77 9.73 1.87
N ALA A 139 -16.72 10.26 2.64
CA ALA A 139 -18.00 10.73 2.12
C ALA A 139 -17.80 11.86 1.08
N LEU A 140 -16.91 12.81 1.37
CA LEU A 140 -16.55 13.89 0.46
C LEU A 140 -15.94 13.34 -0.84
N LEU A 141 -15.02 12.37 -0.74
CA LEU A 141 -14.41 11.72 -1.91
C LEU A 141 -15.47 11.05 -2.80
N PHE A 142 -16.38 10.29 -2.21
CA PHE A 142 -17.46 9.64 -2.95
C PHE A 142 -18.42 10.65 -3.59
N ALA A 143 -18.79 11.70 -2.87
CA ALA A 143 -19.65 12.77 -3.38
C ALA A 143 -19.00 13.50 -4.57
N LEU A 144 -17.71 13.84 -4.47
CA LEU A 144 -16.96 14.47 -5.55
C LEU A 144 -16.82 13.53 -6.75
N ASN A 145 -16.53 12.24 -6.53
CA ASN A 145 -16.46 11.25 -7.61
C ASN A 145 -17.81 11.05 -8.32
N ALA A 146 -18.92 11.11 -7.59
CA ALA A 146 -20.25 11.00 -8.18
C ALA A 146 -20.59 12.23 -9.04
N ARG A 147 -20.20 13.43 -8.61
CA ARG A 147 -20.58 14.70 -9.25
C ARG A 147 -19.59 15.17 -10.34
N PHE A 148 -18.30 14.99 -10.13
CA PHE A 148 -17.23 15.57 -10.95
C PHE A 148 -16.26 14.50 -11.48
N LYS A 149 -16.65 13.78 -12.53
CA LYS A 149 -15.85 12.68 -13.10
C LYS A 149 -14.56 13.10 -13.83
N LYS A 150 -14.39 14.39 -14.13
CA LYS A 150 -13.25 14.92 -14.90
C LYS A 150 -12.15 15.54 -14.04
N LEU A 151 -12.42 15.78 -12.76
CA LEU A 151 -11.46 16.39 -11.85
C LEU A 151 -10.64 15.32 -11.13
N PRO A 152 -9.39 15.61 -10.73
CA PRO A 152 -8.60 14.71 -9.90
C PRO A 152 -9.11 14.76 -8.45
N ASN A 153 -10.30 14.19 -8.21
CA ASN A 153 -11.00 14.27 -6.93
C ASN A 153 -10.16 13.80 -5.73
N PRO A 154 -9.33 12.73 -5.82
CA PRO A 154 -8.46 12.35 -4.71
C PRO A 154 -7.49 13.46 -4.30
N LEU A 155 -6.93 14.22 -5.25
CA LEU A 155 -6.03 15.33 -4.93
C LEU A 155 -6.75 16.48 -4.22
N ILE A 156 -7.99 16.78 -4.63
CA ILE A 156 -8.81 17.80 -4.00
C ILE A 156 -9.07 17.45 -2.54
N VAL A 157 -9.43 16.19 -2.26
CA VAL A 157 -9.68 15.73 -0.89
C VAL A 157 -8.41 15.83 -0.03
N VAL A 158 -7.25 15.49 -0.58
CA VAL A 158 -5.96 15.62 0.13
C VAL A 158 -5.63 17.09 0.45
N ILE A 159 -5.85 18.01 -0.49
CA ILE A 159 -5.61 19.44 -0.24
C ILE A 159 -6.55 19.96 0.87
N ILE A 160 -7.83 19.58 0.82
CA ILE A 160 -8.81 19.95 1.85
C ILE A 160 -8.42 19.35 3.20
N SER A 161 -8.00 18.09 3.26
CA SER A 161 -7.59 17.47 4.53
C SER A 161 -6.37 18.15 5.15
N ILE A 162 -5.37 18.52 4.35
CA ILE A 162 -4.19 19.26 4.82
C ILE A 162 -4.60 20.64 5.37
N ALA A 163 -5.49 21.35 4.68
CA ALA A 163 -5.98 22.66 5.13
C ALA A 163 -6.76 22.56 6.45
N ILE A 164 -7.61 21.54 6.60
CA ILE A 164 -8.36 21.29 7.84
C ILE A 164 -7.40 20.98 9.00
N MET A 165 -6.43 20.07 8.80
CA MET A 165 -5.44 19.76 9.84
C MET A 165 -4.64 20.99 10.26
N SER A 166 -4.16 21.79 9.29
CA SER A 166 -3.38 23.00 9.57
C SER A 166 -4.13 24.10 10.32
N LEU A 167 -5.47 24.13 10.26
CA LEU A 167 -6.30 25.12 10.97
C LEU A 167 -6.67 24.67 12.38
N THR A 168 -6.61 23.37 12.64
CA THR A 168 -7.11 22.77 13.89
C THR A 168 -5.98 22.50 14.88
N ASP A 169 -4.71 22.77 14.54
CA ASP A 169 -3.50 22.44 15.32
C ASP A 169 -3.56 21.02 15.91
N LEU A 170 -4.08 20.07 15.10
CA LEU A 170 -4.16 18.64 15.38
C LEU A 170 -3.10 17.88 14.59
#